data_AF-A0A242CVZ1-F1
#
_entry.id   AF-A0A242CVZ1-F1
#
_cell.length_a   1.000
_cell.length_b   1.000
_cell.length_c   1.000
_cell.angle_alpha   90.00
_cell.angle_beta   90.00
_cell.angle_gamma   90.00
#
_symmetry.space_group_name_H-M   'P 1'
#
loop_
_entity.id
_entity.type
_entity.pdbx_description
1 polymer ?
#
loop_
_entity_poly.entity_id
_entity_poly.type
_entity_poly.pdbx_seq_one_letter_code
_entity_poly.pdbx_strand_id
1 'polypeptide(L)'
;MSKRSENKEKTKWLFVLFLAIISFILAFMTQQIIFNFIAIGLAICVYKYGNPVIFKEYDERRRKKYEEAMQVRQAAQTAITSKKIFKK
;
A
#
# COMPACT_ATOMS: atom_id res chain seq x y z
N MET A 1 17.93 8.50 13.95
CA MET A 1 16.51 8.59 14.36
C MET A 1 16.14 7.24 15.01
N SER A 2 15.77 7.22 16.29
CA SER A 2 15.75 5.99 17.10
C SER A 2 14.67 5.00 16.63
N LYS A 3 15.06 3.75 16.29
CA LYS A 3 14.18 2.61 15.91
C LYS A 3 12.96 2.43 16.82
N ARG A 4 13.05 2.88 18.08
CA ARG A 4 11.98 2.80 19.08
C ARG A 4 10.78 3.68 18.77
N SER A 5 10.98 4.81 18.07
CA SER A 5 9.91 5.75 17.68
C SER A 5 9.11 5.24 16.48
N GLU A 6 9.80 4.69 15.47
CA GLU A 6 9.19 4.13 14.26
C GLU A 6 8.26 2.95 14.57
N ASN A 7 8.65 2.08 15.51
CA ASN A 7 7.80 0.96 15.94
C ASN A 7 6.54 1.43 16.66
N LYS A 8 6.62 2.50 17.47
CA LYS A 8 5.43 3.05 18.16
C LYS A 8 4.41 3.60 17.17
N GLU A 9 4.87 4.26 16.11
CA GLU A 9 3.98 4.78 15.07
C GLU A 9 3.32 3.66 14.26
N LYS A 10 4.08 2.61 13.91
CA LYS A 10 3.54 1.40 13.29
C LYS A 10 2.46 0.75 14.15
N THR A 11 2.71 0.57 15.45
CA THR A 11 1.73 0.01 16.39
C THR A 11 0.49 0.88 16.50
N LYS A 12 0.64 2.21 16.54
CA LYS A 12 -0.50 3.14 16.57
C LYS A 12 -1.40 2.96 15.34
N TRP A 13 -0.81 2.93 14.15
CA TRP A 13 -1.59 2.75 12.92
C TRP A 13 -2.21 1.36 12.79
N LEU A 14 -1.51 0.31 13.24
CA LEU A 14 -2.09 -1.04 13.36
C LEU A 14 -3.29 -1.06 14.32
N PHE A 15 -3.22 -0.33 15.42
CA PHE A 15 -4.34 -0.22 16.36
C PHE A 15 -5.53 0.50 15.73
N VAL A 16 -5.31 1.58 14.96
CA VAL A 16 -6.38 2.26 14.22
C VAL A 16 -6.99 1.35 13.15
N LEU A 17 -6.17 0.57 12.44
CA LEU A 17 -6.66 -0.43 11.48
C LEU A 17 -7.53 -1.48 12.17
N PHE A 18 -7.09 -1.99 13.33
CA PHE A 18 -7.85 -2.93 14.14
C PHE A 18 -9.19 -2.33 14.61
N LEU A 19 -9.18 -1.07 15.04
CA LEU A 19 -10.39 -0.35 15.44
C LEU A 19 -11.38 -0.17 14.28
N ALA A 20 -10.88 0.05 13.07
CA ALA A 20 -11.71 0.13 11.86
C ALA A 20 -12.38 -1.22 11.56
N ILE A 21 -11.67 -2.34 11.73
CA ILE A 21 -12.23 -3.69 11.54
C ILE A 21 -13.31 -3.97 12.58
N ILE A 22 -13.07 -3.66 13.86
CA ILE A 22 -14.09 -3.81 14.91
C ILE A 22 -15.32 -2.95 14.59
N SER A 23 -15.12 -1.70 14.18
CA SER A 23 -16.21 -0.79 13.83
C SER A 23 -17.03 -1.34 12.66
N PHE A 24 -16.39 -1.94 11.65
CA PHE A 24 -17.06 -2.60 10.55
C PHE A 24 -17.88 -3.82 11.00
N ILE A 25 -17.33 -4.67 11.87
CA ILE A 25 -18.05 -5.83 12.42
C ILE A 25 -19.26 -5.38 13.22
N LEU A 26 -19.11 -4.35 14.05
CA LEU A 26 -20.21 -3.77 14.83
C LEU A 26 -21.28 -3.15 13.93
N ALA A 27 -20.89 -2.44 12.87
CA ALA A 27 -21.81 -1.90 11.87
C ALA A 27 -22.61 -3.03 11.18
N PHE A 28 -21.93 -4.12 10.83
CA PHE A 28 -22.53 -5.29 10.21
C PHE A 28 -23.55 -5.97 11.15
N MET A 29 -23.21 -6.14 12.43
CA MET A 29 -24.11 -6.73 13.42
C MET A 29 -25.33 -5.86 13.75
N THR A 30 -25.13 -4.54 13.85
CA THR A 30 -26.20 -3.62 14.27
C THR A 30 -27.06 -3.11 13.12
N GLN A 31 -26.67 -3.39 11.86
CA GLN A 31 -27.26 -2.84 10.63
C GLN A 31 -27.37 -1.30 10.59
N GLN A 32 -26.67 -0.62 11.50
CA GLN A 32 -26.66 0.82 11.63
C GLN A 32 -25.68 1.41 10.59
N ILE A 33 -26.23 2.02 9.55
CA ILE A 33 -25.47 2.54 8.40
C ILE A 33 -24.45 3.62 8.84
N ILE A 34 -24.71 4.33 9.95
CA ILE A 34 -23.81 5.36 10.50
C ILE A 34 -22.43 4.78 10.83
N PHE A 35 -22.36 3.57 11.40
CA PHE A 35 -21.08 2.94 11.71
C PHE A 35 -20.31 2.50 10.46
N ASN A 36 -21.00 2.21 9.35
CA ASN A 36 -20.33 1.96 8.07
C ASN A 36 -19.63 3.21 7.56
N PHE A 37 -20.26 4.39 7.65
CA PHE A 37 -19.60 5.64 7.26
C PHE A 37 -18.36 5.94 8.12
N ILE A 38 -18.44 5.68 9.43
CA ILE A 38 -17.28 5.84 10.34
C ILE A 38 -16.17 4.86 9.97
N ALA A 39 -16.50 3.58 9.73
CA ALA A 39 -15.52 2.57 9.34
C ALA A 39 -14.85 2.90 8.01
N ILE A 40 -15.61 3.39 7.02
CA ILE A 40 -15.08 3.84 5.73
C ILE A 40 -14.14 5.03 5.92
N GLY A 41 -14.53 6.02 6.72
CA GLY A 41 -13.69 7.17 7.04
C GLY A 41 -12.37 6.77 7.70
N LEU A 42 -12.43 5.87 8.69
CA LEU A 42 -11.24 5.32 9.34
C LEU A 42 -10.36 4.54 8.36
N ALA A 43 -10.95 3.74 7.47
CA ALA A 43 -10.21 3.00 6.45
C ALA A 43 -9.48 3.95 5.48
N ILE A 44 -10.11 5.03 5.04
CA ILE A 44 -9.48 6.05 4.18
C ILE A 44 -8.32 6.73 4.91
N CYS A 45 -8.49 7.08 6.19
CA CYS A 45 -7.42 7.67 7.00
C CYS A 45 -6.22 6.71 7.14
N VAL A 46 -6.47 5.43 7.42
CA VAL A 46 -5.42 4.42 7.50
C VAL A 46 -4.75 4.22 6.14
N TYR A 47 -5.52 4.20 5.05
CA TYR A 47 -4.96 4.08 3.70
C TYR A 47 -4.04 5.25 3.34
N LYS A 48 -4.41 6.48 3.69
CA LYS A 48 -3.63 7.68 3.34
C LYS A 48 -2.40 7.87 4.22
N TYR A 49 -2.52 7.62 5.52
CA TYR A 49 -1.48 7.98 6.49
C TYR A 49 -0.84 6.77 7.18
N GLY A 50 -1.58 5.69 7.38
CA GLY A 50 -1.08 4.46 8.00
C GLY A 50 -0.35 3.54 7.03
N ASN A 51 -0.81 3.46 5.77
CA ASN A 51 -0.21 2.61 4.75
C ASN A 51 1.31 2.85 4.55
N PRO A 52 1.79 4.08 4.33
CA PRO A 52 3.23 4.35 4.20
C PRO A 52 4.05 4.08 5.47
N VAL A 53 3.40 3.96 6.64
CA VAL A 53 4.06 3.67 7.92
C VAL A 53 4.09 2.17 8.19
N ILE A 54 2.95 1.48 8.03
CA ILE A 54 2.81 0.04 8.28
C ILE A 54 3.54 -0.77 7.19
N PHE A 55 3.37 -0.39 5.92
CA PHE A 55 3.81 -1.19 4.78
C PHE A 55 5.09 -0.68 4.12
N LYS A 56 5.81 0.27 4.73
CA LYS A 56 7.05 0.86 4.19
C LYS A 56 8.03 -0.19 3.64
N GLU A 57 8.36 -1.21 4.43
CA GLU A 57 9.27 -2.28 4.02
C GLU A 57 8.69 -3.18 2.92
N TYR A 58 7.37 -3.38 2.91
CA TYR A 58 6.71 -4.17 1.88
C TYR A 58 6.72 -3.43 0.54
N ASP A 59 6.38 -2.14 0.55
CA ASP A 59 6.36 -1.29 -0.64
C ASP A 59 7.76 -1.10 -1.22
N GLU A 60 8.79 -0.93 -0.39
CA GLU A 60 10.18 -0.88 -0.86
C GLU A 60 10.59 -2.17 -1.59
N ARG A 61 10.22 -3.35 -1.06
CA ARG A 61 10.47 -4.63 -1.75
C ARG A 61 9.70 -4.73 -3.06
N ARG A 62 8.47 -4.22 -3.10
CA ARG A 62 7.64 -4.24 -4.30
C ARG A 62 8.17 -3.30 -5.37
N ARG A 63 8.63 -2.11 -4.98
CA ARG A 63 9.19 -1.10 -5.89
C ARG A 63 10.44 -1.62 -6.60
N LYS A 64 11.33 -2.31 -5.88
CA LYS A 64 12.52 -2.95 -6.48
C LYS A 64 12.15 -3.97 -7.56
N LYS A 65 11.15 -4.82 -7.31
CA LYS A 65 10.65 -5.77 -8.32
C LYS A 65 10.05 -5.08 -9.54
N TYR A 66 9.34 -3.97 -9.34
CA TYR A 66 8.81 -3.16 -10.45
C TYR A 66 9.93 -2.51 -11.26
N GLU A 67 10.96 -1.97 -10.62
CA GLU A 67 12.12 -1.37 -11.30
C GLU A 67 12.89 -2.42 -12.12
N GLU A 68 13.13 -3.62 -11.57
CA GLU A 68 13.76 -4.74 -12.30
C GLU A 68 12.93 -5.17 -13.51
N ALA A 69 11.61 -5.36 -13.34
CA ALA A 69 10.73 -5.73 -14.43
C ALA A 69 10.65 -4.63 -15.52
N MET A 70 10.70 -3.36 -15.12
CA MET A 70 10.70 -2.22 -16.03
C MET A 70 11.99 -2.15 -16.85
N GLN A 71 13.14 -2.39 -16.23
CA GLN A 71 14.44 -2.45 -16.93
C GLN A 71 14.46 -3.56 -17.97
N VAL A 72 13.97 -4.76 -17.63
CA VAL A 72 13.86 -5.88 -18.59
C VAL A 72 12.94 -5.52 -19.75
N ARG A 73 11.80 -4.88 -19.48
CA ARG A 73 10.85 -4.43 -20.51
C ARG A 73 11.48 -3.40 -21.44
N GLN A 74 12.18 -2.40 -20.89
CA GLN A 74 12.86 -1.38 -21.68
C GLN A 74 14.00 -1.96 -22.51
N ALA A 75 14.78 -2.89 -21.97
CA ALA A 75 15.83 -3.58 -22.71
C ALA A 75 15.25 -4.41 -23.86
N ALA A 76 14.17 -5.16 -23.63
CA ALA A 76 13.48 -5.92 -24.67
C ALA A 76 12.90 -5.00 -25.76
N GLN A 77 12.28 -3.89 -25.37
CA GLN A 77 11.70 -2.93 -26.31
C GLN A 77 12.77 -2.23 -27.15
N THR A 78 13.89 -1.87 -26.55
CA THR A 78 15.05 -1.28 -27.25
C THR A 78 15.68 -2.28 -28.22
N ALA A 79 15.84 -3.56 -27.83
CA ALA A 79 16.37 -4.60 -28.70
C ALA A 79 15.44 -4.93 -29.89
N ILE A 80 14.12 -4.93 -29.67
CA ILE A 80 13.14 -5.11 -30.75
C ILE A 80 13.16 -3.91 -31.71
N THR A 81 13.24 -2.70 -31.17
CA THR A 81 13.27 -1.45 -31.96
C THR A 81 14.56 -1.34 -32.76
N SER A 82 15.71 -1.65 -32.17
CA SER A 82 17.01 -1.62 -32.87
C SER A 82 17.07 -2.65 -33.99
N LYS A 83 16.57 -3.87 -33.78
CA LYS A 83 16.48 -4.91 -34.81
C LYS A 83 15.56 -4.51 -35.98
N LYS A 84 14.50 -3.74 -35.70
CA LYS A 84 13.60 -3.20 -36.73
C LYS A 84 14.27 -2.09 -37.56
N ILE A 85 15.15 -1.29 -36.94
CA ILE A 85 15.96 -0.26 -37.62
C ILE A 85 17.06 -0.89 -38.48
N PHE A 86 17.70 -1.97 -38.00
CA PHE A 86 18.78 -2.66 -38.73
C PHE A 86 18.32 -3.51 -39.92
N LYS A 87 17.01 -3.74 -40.08
CA LYS A 87 16.42 -4.55 -41.16
C LYS A 87 15.85 -3.69 -42.31
N LYS A 88 16.12 -2.39 -42.31
CA LYS A 88 15.77 -1.44 -43.38
C LYS A 88 17.05 -0.89 -43.98
#